data_AF-A0A4S9ATV3-F1
#
_entry.id   AF-A0A4S9ATV3-F1
#
_cell.length_a   1.000
_cell.length_b   1.000
_cell.length_c   1.000
_cell.angle_alpha   90.00
_cell.angle_beta   90.00
_cell.angle_gamma   90.00
#
_symmetry.space_group_name_H-M   'P 1'
#
loop_
_entity.id
_entity.type
_entity.pdbx_description
1 polymer ?
#
loop_
_entity_poly.entity_id
_entity_poly.type
_entity_poly.pdbx_seq_one_letter_code
_entity_poly.pdbx_strand_id
1 'polypeptide(L)'
;MRSAISLLSFSSLALASWTQNLNYRSPSDHHPGLGISLHKVNKRNVPGTQYTASQLNFTHGVASGDPYSDSVILWTRVAPMFDSVNDNSTVSGYVPLYSHGANLTASTAPVCVQFKVSKSSKFTHVESSGTVYTSSDVDYTVKVEAKNLTAFTRYYYQFNVCGSNKTSPLGRTKTAPDANDYTAEVGLAVYSCSNFPFGFFNAYGNPVRKDSVDYVIHLGDYIYEYAGDGDYGYGYSINRIPKPERVITTLYDYRERLATYRTDLDLLASHQAYPWIPVWDDHEVSDNTYRDGASELNNTEASFVSDGGVSVDQRKMNAVRAYFEWMPIRQVEMDDNLRIWRSFSIGSLFDLVMLDTRQYDRSITDLYWNTDYVHDISNDAGRSMMGSRQENWFYNQLTQSANRGAAWRIIGSQTVFSRVNESAAYGNTNPLDYDVSKLKYHIPISL
;
A
#
# COMPACT_ATOMS: atom_id res chain seq x y z
N MET A 1 1.92 32.17 56.75
CA MET A 1 2.45 31.50 55.54
C MET A 1 1.58 30.29 55.24
N ARG A 2 0.71 30.37 54.22
CA ARG A 2 -0.03 29.23 53.67
C ARG A 2 0.30 29.19 52.18
N SER A 3 1.15 28.25 51.79
CA SER A 3 1.52 28.05 50.39
C SER A 3 0.46 27.18 49.73
N ALA A 4 -0.26 27.76 48.76
CA ALA A 4 -1.10 27.01 47.84
C ALA A 4 -0.21 26.40 46.76
N ILE A 5 -0.20 25.07 46.66
CA ILE A 5 0.44 24.34 45.57
C ILE A 5 -0.58 24.27 44.43
N SER A 6 -0.37 25.10 43.40
CA SER A 6 -1.11 24.99 42.13
C SER A 6 -0.57 23.79 41.35
N LEU A 7 -1.38 22.75 41.22
CA LEU A 7 -1.19 21.66 40.26
C LEU A 7 -1.40 22.21 38.85
N LEU A 8 -0.31 22.46 38.13
CA LEU A 8 -0.32 22.71 36.69
C LEU A 8 -0.54 21.38 35.98
N SER A 9 -1.75 21.17 35.47
CA SER A 9 -2.05 20.13 34.49
C SER A 9 -1.27 20.42 33.21
N PHE A 10 -0.23 19.64 32.93
CA PHE A 10 0.45 19.65 31.64
C PHE A 10 -0.46 19.03 30.58
N SER A 11 -1.35 19.84 29.99
CA SER A 11 -1.91 19.53 28.68
C SER A 11 -0.79 19.73 27.66
N SER A 12 -0.17 18.64 27.20
CA SER A 12 0.73 18.69 26.05
C SER A 12 -0.06 19.17 24.84
N LEU A 13 0.07 20.45 24.49
CA LEU A 13 -0.38 20.96 23.20
C LEU A 13 0.49 20.32 22.13
N ALA A 14 0.10 19.14 21.65
CA ALA A 14 0.74 18.51 20.51
C ALA A 14 0.50 19.40 19.29
N LEU A 15 1.52 20.17 18.90
CA LEU A 15 1.50 20.99 17.70
C LEU A 15 1.38 20.07 16.48
N ALA A 16 0.40 20.35 15.63
CA ALA A 16 0.20 19.65 14.38
C ALA A 16 1.47 19.77 13.50
N SER A 17 1.88 18.67 12.87
CA SER A 17 3.05 18.67 11.98
C SER A 17 2.79 17.89 10.70
N TRP A 18 3.30 18.43 9.58
CA TRP A 18 3.38 17.70 8.31
C TRP A 18 4.30 16.49 8.40
N THR A 19 5.37 16.56 9.21
CA THR A 19 6.34 15.46 9.35
C THR A 19 5.76 14.22 10.03
N GLN A 20 4.63 14.35 10.73
CA GLN A 20 3.92 13.21 11.30
C GLN A 20 3.13 12.44 10.24
N ASN A 21 2.76 13.08 9.12
CA ASN A 21 2.12 12.40 8.01
C ASN A 21 3.19 11.78 7.11
N LEU A 22 3.27 10.45 7.13
CA LEU A 22 4.25 9.71 6.37
C LEU A 22 4.14 9.97 4.85
N ASN A 23 2.96 10.37 4.36
CA ASN A 23 2.76 10.64 2.93
C ASN A 23 3.52 11.90 2.42
N TYR A 24 3.98 12.79 3.31
CA TYR A 24 4.81 13.95 2.93
C TYR A 24 6.30 13.69 3.05
N ARG A 25 6.69 12.64 3.78
CA ARG A 25 8.10 12.37 4.01
C ARG A 25 8.78 12.06 2.70
N SER A 26 10.09 12.27 2.71
CA SER A 26 10.87 11.63 1.69
C SER A 26 10.65 10.13 1.80
N PRO A 27 10.40 9.48 0.66
CA PRO A 27 10.40 8.03 0.57
C PRO A 27 11.70 7.40 1.14
N SER A 28 12.81 8.14 1.11
CA SER A 28 14.11 7.73 1.64
C SER A 28 14.56 8.67 2.75
N ASP A 29 14.89 8.10 3.91
CA ASP A 29 15.54 8.84 4.99
C ASP A 29 16.95 9.33 4.57
N HIS A 30 17.60 8.65 3.63
CA HIS A 30 18.90 9.03 3.06
C HIS A 30 18.81 10.13 1.99
N HIS A 31 17.64 10.34 1.37
CA HIS A 31 17.43 11.32 0.30
C HIS A 31 16.26 12.25 0.63
N PRO A 32 16.37 13.13 1.64
CA PRO A 32 15.26 13.97 2.10
C PRO A 32 14.65 14.88 1.01
N GLY A 33 15.37 15.10 -0.11
CA GLY A 33 14.92 15.90 -1.24
C GLY A 33 13.85 15.25 -2.14
N LEU A 34 13.57 13.95 -2.00
CA LEU A 34 12.55 13.26 -2.80
C LEU A 34 11.12 13.39 -2.24
N GLY A 35 10.98 13.80 -0.99
CA GLY A 35 9.69 14.04 -0.38
C GLY A 35 9.01 15.29 -0.89
N ILE A 36 7.73 15.46 -0.51
CA ILE A 36 7.04 16.72 -0.71
C ILE A 36 7.81 17.77 0.08
N SER A 37 8.29 18.81 -0.62
CA SER A 37 9.00 19.90 0.04
C SER A 37 8.08 20.60 1.05
N LEU A 38 8.27 20.29 2.33
CA LEU A 38 7.49 20.89 3.41
C LEU A 38 7.66 22.40 3.48
N HIS A 39 8.81 22.92 3.03
CA HIS A 39 9.00 24.36 2.86
C HIS A 39 8.04 24.93 1.83
N LYS A 40 7.89 24.29 0.65
CA LYS A 40 6.94 24.71 -0.38
C LYS A 40 5.50 24.60 0.13
N VAL A 41 5.13 23.48 0.77
CA VAL A 41 3.80 23.25 1.38
C VAL A 41 3.48 24.33 2.42
N ASN A 42 4.40 24.63 3.33
CA ASN A 42 4.20 25.68 4.32
C ASN A 42 4.10 27.07 3.69
N LYS A 43 4.92 27.37 2.68
CA LYS A 43 4.94 28.69 2.03
C LYS A 43 3.64 28.99 1.28
N ARG A 44 3.02 27.98 0.67
CA ARG A 44 1.74 28.13 -0.06
C ARG A 44 0.52 28.09 0.86
N ASN A 45 0.66 27.61 2.09
CA ASN A 45 -0.41 27.71 3.08
C ASN A 45 -0.63 29.17 3.47
N VAL A 46 -1.86 29.66 3.29
CA VAL A 46 -2.21 31.04 3.64
C VAL A 46 -2.74 31.05 5.08
N PRO A 47 -2.08 31.75 6.02
CA PRO A 47 -2.57 31.88 7.39
C PRO A 47 -4.02 32.39 7.39
N GLY A 48 -4.93 31.67 8.05
CA GLY A 48 -6.36 32.00 8.10
C GLY A 48 -7.23 31.32 7.04
N THR A 49 -6.66 30.70 6.00
CA THR A 49 -7.42 29.79 5.14
C THR A 49 -7.52 28.43 5.81
N GLN A 50 -8.70 28.11 6.34
CA GLN A 50 -8.98 26.85 7.02
C GLN A 50 -10.30 26.29 6.54
N TYR A 51 -10.33 24.97 6.33
CA TYR A 51 -11.59 24.27 6.18
C TYR A 51 -12.31 24.24 7.54
N THR A 52 -13.59 24.57 7.53
CA THR A 52 -14.47 24.30 8.67
C THR A 52 -14.69 22.79 8.79
N ALA A 53 -14.92 22.30 10.02
CA ALA A 53 -15.16 20.87 10.22
C ALA A 53 -16.37 20.36 9.43
N SER A 54 -17.40 21.18 9.20
CA SER A 54 -18.57 20.80 8.39
C SER A 54 -18.20 20.51 6.93
N GLN A 55 -17.18 21.16 6.38
CA GLN A 55 -16.72 20.95 5.00
C GLN A 55 -15.94 19.65 4.81
N LEU A 56 -15.33 19.08 5.85
CA LEU A 56 -14.40 17.95 5.73
C LEU A 56 -15.05 16.62 6.07
N ASN A 57 -14.97 15.59 5.25
CA ASN A 57 -15.52 14.26 5.54
C ASN A 57 -14.45 13.18 5.52
N PHE A 58 -14.62 12.15 6.34
CA PHE A 58 -13.84 10.92 6.26
C PHE A 58 -14.41 10.03 5.15
N THR A 59 -13.99 10.27 3.90
CA THR A 59 -14.69 9.81 2.70
C THR A 59 -14.51 8.33 2.40
N HIS A 60 -13.38 7.75 2.82
CA HIS A 60 -12.96 6.38 2.46
C HIS A 60 -12.60 5.53 3.69
N GLY A 61 -13.29 5.82 4.80
CA GLY A 61 -13.15 5.13 6.08
C GLY A 61 -11.74 5.21 6.68
N VAL A 62 -11.33 4.13 7.33
CA VAL A 62 -10.06 4.03 8.04
C VAL A 62 -9.41 2.68 7.76
N ALA A 63 -8.09 2.61 7.88
CA ALA A 63 -7.34 1.37 7.71
C ALA A 63 -6.14 1.30 8.66
N SER A 64 -5.62 0.10 8.86
CA SER A 64 -4.38 -0.12 9.56
C SER A 64 -3.54 -1.18 8.86
N GLY A 65 -2.24 -1.21 9.10
CA GLY A 65 -1.37 -2.16 8.40
C GLY A 65 0.08 -2.18 8.84
N ASP A 66 0.81 -3.11 8.26
CA ASP A 66 2.19 -3.46 8.57
C ASP A 66 2.44 -3.56 10.09
N PRO A 67 1.73 -4.41 10.83
CA PRO A 67 1.87 -4.44 12.28
C PRO A 67 3.26 -4.94 12.69
N TYR A 68 3.92 -4.18 13.56
CA TYR A 68 5.08 -4.61 14.35
C TYR A 68 4.64 -4.88 15.79
N SER A 69 5.55 -5.37 16.62
CA SER A 69 5.24 -5.72 18.01
C SER A 69 4.90 -4.50 18.87
N ASP A 70 5.44 -3.34 18.53
CA ASP A 70 5.27 -2.10 19.28
C ASP A 70 4.60 -0.98 18.47
N SER A 71 4.29 -1.21 17.19
CA SER A 71 3.74 -0.18 16.33
C SER A 71 2.83 -0.69 15.20
N VAL A 72 2.00 0.20 14.66
CA VAL A 72 1.14 -0.08 13.50
C VAL A 72 0.92 1.18 12.66
N ILE A 73 0.81 1.05 11.33
CA ILE A 73 0.36 2.16 10.48
C ILE A 73 -1.14 2.34 10.68
N LEU A 74 -1.58 3.58 10.82
CA LEU A 74 -2.97 3.99 10.73
C LEU A 74 -3.14 4.90 9.52
N TRP A 75 -4.26 4.71 8.81
CA TRP A 75 -4.58 5.45 7.59
C TRP A 75 -6.03 5.93 7.56
N THR A 76 -6.26 7.10 6.96
CA THR A 76 -7.60 7.58 6.57
C THR A 76 -7.48 8.64 5.47
N ARG A 77 -8.59 9.02 4.84
CA ARG A 77 -8.70 10.20 3.96
C ARG A 77 -9.75 11.16 4.51
N VAL A 78 -9.35 12.42 4.75
CA VAL A 78 -10.23 13.47 5.28
C VAL A 78 -10.27 14.67 4.34
N ALA A 79 -11.25 14.67 3.45
CA ALA A 79 -11.26 15.56 2.30
C ALA A 79 -12.50 16.49 2.32
N PRO A 80 -12.40 17.70 1.73
CA PRO A 80 -13.55 18.55 1.47
C PRO A 80 -14.43 18.10 0.31
N MET A 81 -14.02 17.06 -0.41
CA MET A 81 -14.70 16.51 -1.58
C MET A 81 -14.59 14.98 -1.59
N PHE A 82 -15.49 14.31 -2.29
CA PHE A 82 -15.43 12.87 -2.47
C PHE A 82 -14.37 12.48 -3.50
N ASP A 83 -14.42 13.12 -4.69
CA ASP A 83 -13.48 12.92 -5.79
C ASP A 83 -12.02 13.11 -5.39
N SER A 84 -11.12 12.45 -6.10
CA SER A 84 -9.67 12.58 -5.92
C SER A 84 -9.14 13.91 -6.45
N VAL A 85 -8.04 14.39 -5.89
CA VAL A 85 -7.38 15.62 -6.37
C VAL A 85 -6.88 15.42 -7.80
N ASN A 86 -7.40 16.24 -8.72
CA ASN A 86 -6.98 16.29 -10.13
C ASN A 86 -5.57 16.89 -10.24
N ASP A 87 -4.56 16.03 -10.11
CA ASP A 87 -3.15 16.33 -10.29
C ASP A 87 -2.61 15.48 -11.45
N ASN A 88 -2.50 16.11 -12.62
CA ASN A 88 -1.87 15.54 -13.82
C ASN A 88 -0.50 16.16 -14.08
N SER A 89 0.16 16.70 -13.04
CA SER A 89 1.48 17.32 -13.23
C SER A 89 2.48 16.27 -13.72
N THR A 90 2.90 16.42 -14.97
CA THR A 90 3.96 15.60 -15.54
C THR A 90 5.28 15.97 -14.89
N VAL A 91 6.06 14.97 -14.55
CA VAL A 91 7.40 15.15 -14.04
C VAL A 91 8.33 15.15 -15.24
N SER A 92 9.01 16.27 -15.53
CA SER A 92 9.93 16.38 -16.67
C SER A 92 11.40 16.24 -16.25
N GLY A 93 12.16 15.43 -17.01
CA GLY A 93 13.60 15.18 -16.79
C GLY A 93 13.91 13.83 -16.11
N TYR A 94 15.19 13.61 -15.76
CA TYR A 94 15.60 12.49 -14.89
C TYR A 94 15.16 12.82 -13.47
N VAL A 95 13.91 12.52 -13.15
CA VAL A 95 13.37 12.80 -11.84
C VAL A 95 13.13 11.45 -11.15
N PRO A 96 13.58 11.26 -9.90
CA PRO A 96 13.48 9.98 -9.21
C PRO A 96 12.05 9.46 -9.19
N LEU A 97 11.89 8.13 -9.14
CA LEU A 97 10.62 7.38 -9.20
C LEU A 97 9.66 7.63 -8.02
N TYR A 98 9.88 8.73 -7.30
CA TYR A 98 8.88 9.38 -6.47
C TYR A 98 9.12 10.90 -6.53
N SER A 99 8.28 11.61 -7.26
CA SER A 99 8.42 13.04 -7.48
C SER A 99 7.05 13.70 -7.48
N HIS A 100 7.02 14.89 -6.88
CA HIS A 100 5.85 15.73 -6.82
C HIS A 100 6.06 16.83 -7.84
N GLY A 101 5.32 16.78 -8.95
CA GLY A 101 5.49 17.69 -10.09
C GLY A 101 5.53 19.17 -9.71
N ALA A 102 6.08 20.01 -10.59
CA ALA A 102 6.38 21.41 -10.29
C ALA A 102 5.14 22.34 -10.25
N ASN A 103 4.01 21.92 -10.82
CA ASN A 103 2.80 22.75 -10.99
C ASN A 103 1.58 22.10 -10.33
N LEU A 104 1.51 22.18 -9.00
CA LEU A 104 0.35 21.75 -8.22
C LEU A 104 -0.62 22.92 -8.04
N THR A 105 -1.83 22.86 -8.59
CA THR A 105 -2.95 23.72 -8.19
C THR A 105 -3.52 23.24 -6.85
N ALA A 106 -2.64 23.12 -5.86
CA ALA A 106 -2.99 22.53 -4.58
C ALA A 106 -3.70 23.56 -3.68
N SER A 107 -4.52 23.07 -2.74
CA SER A 107 -5.22 23.88 -1.74
C SER A 107 -4.25 24.64 -0.85
N THR A 108 -4.56 25.90 -0.56
CA THR A 108 -3.80 26.75 0.38
C THR A 108 -4.23 26.53 1.84
N ALA A 109 -5.28 25.74 2.08
CA ALA A 109 -5.83 25.49 3.41
C ALA A 109 -5.42 24.09 3.91
N PRO A 110 -4.62 23.98 4.99
CA PRO A 110 -4.27 22.70 5.56
C PRO A 110 -5.44 22.09 6.33
N VAL A 111 -5.51 20.76 6.34
CA VAL A 111 -6.46 19.99 7.15
C VAL A 111 -5.72 19.43 8.36
N CYS A 112 -6.14 19.85 9.56
CA CYS A 112 -5.60 19.35 10.83
C CYS A 112 -6.42 18.15 11.31
N VAL A 113 -5.73 17.06 11.64
CA VAL A 113 -6.32 15.81 12.11
C VAL A 113 -5.61 15.36 13.37
N GLN A 114 -6.36 14.88 14.35
CA GLN A 114 -5.84 14.18 15.52
C GLN A 114 -6.14 12.69 15.38
N PHE A 115 -5.27 11.86 15.92
CA PHE A 115 -5.52 10.42 16.06
C PHE A 115 -5.31 9.99 17.50
N LYS A 116 -6.00 8.93 17.90
CA LYS A 116 -5.87 8.29 19.20
C LYS A 116 -6.00 6.78 19.07
N VAL A 117 -5.27 6.06 19.92
CA VAL A 117 -5.22 4.59 19.99
C VAL A 117 -5.43 4.16 21.43
N SER A 118 -6.27 3.16 21.65
CA SER A 118 -6.59 2.64 22.99
C SER A 118 -6.99 1.17 22.94
N LYS A 119 -6.75 0.43 24.02
CA LYS A 119 -7.29 -0.93 24.20
C LYS A 119 -8.82 -0.94 24.34
N SER A 120 -9.43 0.22 24.60
CA SER A 120 -10.87 0.40 24.78
C SER A 120 -11.46 1.30 23.68
N SER A 121 -12.59 0.90 23.11
CA SER A 121 -13.35 1.68 22.14
C SER A 121 -13.87 3.02 22.69
N LYS A 122 -13.91 3.16 24.02
CA LYS A 122 -14.28 4.41 24.72
C LYS A 122 -13.10 5.35 24.95
N PHE A 123 -11.87 4.92 24.61
CA PHE A 123 -10.64 5.69 24.82
C PHE A 123 -10.42 6.16 26.27
N THR A 124 -10.75 5.31 27.25
CA THR A 124 -10.58 5.61 28.68
C THR A 124 -9.11 5.80 29.07
N HIS A 125 -8.20 5.11 28.38
CA HIS A 125 -6.75 5.29 28.47
C HIS A 125 -6.19 5.33 27.04
N VAL A 126 -5.51 6.42 26.67
CA VAL A 126 -4.94 6.59 25.34
C VAL A 126 -3.47 6.20 25.39
N GLU A 127 -3.11 5.23 24.56
CA GLU A 127 -1.79 4.58 24.53
C GLU A 127 -0.87 5.29 23.54
N SER A 128 -1.46 5.77 22.44
CA SER A 128 -0.76 6.53 21.41
C SER A 128 -1.70 7.58 20.84
N SER A 129 -1.19 8.78 20.59
CA SER A 129 -1.95 9.87 19.98
C SER A 129 -1.02 10.86 19.31
N GLY A 130 -1.57 11.66 18.40
CA GLY A 130 -0.82 12.73 17.75
C GLY A 130 -1.71 13.67 16.97
N THR A 131 -1.11 14.73 16.46
CA THR A 131 -1.77 15.75 15.64
C THR A 131 -0.99 15.94 14.36
N VAL A 132 -1.66 15.80 13.22
CA VAL A 132 -1.06 15.69 11.91
C VAL A 132 -1.77 16.60 10.90
N TYR A 133 -1.02 17.10 9.91
CA TYR A 133 -1.58 17.84 8.79
C TYR A 133 -1.70 16.99 7.52
N THR A 134 -2.72 17.28 6.73
CA THR A 134 -2.86 16.82 5.35
C THR A 134 -3.42 17.93 4.45
N SER A 135 -3.35 17.73 3.14
CA SER A 135 -3.72 18.68 2.09
C SER A 135 -3.89 17.92 0.77
N SER A 136 -4.27 18.65 -0.27
CA SER A 136 -4.41 18.09 -1.62
C SER A 136 -3.13 17.52 -2.21
N ASP A 137 -1.95 17.88 -1.70
CA ASP A 137 -0.66 17.38 -2.24
C ASP A 137 -0.54 15.85 -2.14
N VAL A 138 -1.18 15.24 -1.13
CA VAL A 138 -1.27 13.78 -0.91
C VAL A 138 -2.71 13.29 -1.01
N ASP A 139 -3.57 14.00 -1.75
CA ASP A 139 -4.99 13.69 -1.88
C ASP A 139 -5.74 13.60 -0.53
N TYR A 140 -5.36 14.46 0.43
CA TYR A 140 -5.93 14.53 1.78
C TYR A 140 -5.84 13.23 2.59
N THR A 141 -4.95 12.32 2.19
CA THR A 141 -4.66 11.11 2.94
C THR A 141 -3.82 11.43 4.18
N VAL A 142 -4.08 10.70 5.26
CA VAL A 142 -3.33 10.75 6.51
C VAL A 142 -2.77 9.37 6.73
N LYS A 143 -1.45 9.28 6.89
CA LYS A 143 -0.76 8.06 7.27
C LYS A 143 0.18 8.34 8.44
N VAL A 144 0.00 7.63 9.54
CA VAL A 144 0.82 7.79 10.76
C VAL A 144 1.25 6.44 11.29
N GLU A 145 2.41 6.38 11.95
CA GLU A 145 2.82 5.20 12.72
C GLU A 145 2.50 5.43 14.20
N ALA A 146 1.56 4.65 14.74
CA ALA A 146 1.26 4.64 16.16
C ALA A 146 2.26 3.73 16.86
N LYS A 147 3.07 4.28 17.77
CA LYS A 147 4.16 3.60 18.49
C LYS A 147 3.83 3.38 19.96
N ASN A 148 4.75 2.71 20.67
CA ASN A 148 4.69 2.40 22.11
C ASN A 148 3.49 1.52 22.47
N LEU A 149 3.11 0.63 21.56
CA LEU A 149 2.03 -0.33 21.76
C LEU A 149 2.57 -1.60 22.41
N THR A 150 1.69 -2.36 23.05
CA THR A 150 1.99 -3.68 23.60
C THR A 150 1.93 -4.70 22.48
N ALA A 151 2.86 -5.66 22.46
CA ALA A 151 2.86 -6.77 21.52
C ALA A 151 1.57 -7.60 21.59
N PHE A 152 1.22 -8.20 20.45
CA PHE A 152 0.09 -9.09 20.24
C PHE A 152 -1.26 -8.60 20.82
N THR A 153 -1.47 -7.28 20.83
CA THR A 153 -2.59 -6.65 21.51
C THR A 153 -3.54 -6.00 20.52
N ARG A 154 -4.84 -6.23 20.71
CA ARG A 154 -5.91 -5.58 19.94
C ARG A 154 -6.13 -4.17 20.45
N TYR A 155 -6.22 -3.22 19.52
CA TYR A 155 -6.46 -1.80 19.79
C TYR A 155 -7.63 -1.28 18.95
N TYR A 156 -8.25 -0.23 19.46
CA TYR A 156 -9.16 0.64 18.73
C TYR A 156 -8.46 1.96 18.41
N TYR A 157 -8.75 2.52 17.24
CA TYR A 157 -8.22 3.81 16.82
C TYR A 157 -9.27 4.66 16.13
N GLN A 158 -9.13 5.97 16.23
CA GLN A 158 -10.06 6.91 15.60
C GLN A 158 -9.33 8.22 15.28
N PHE A 159 -9.71 8.82 14.15
CA PHE A 159 -9.27 10.15 13.76
C PHE A 159 -10.35 11.19 14.06
N ASN A 160 -9.97 12.42 14.32
CA ASN A 160 -10.89 13.56 14.43
C ASN A 160 -10.32 14.81 13.78
N VAL A 161 -11.18 15.62 13.17
CA VAL A 161 -10.78 16.95 12.70
C VAL A 161 -10.48 17.82 13.93
N CYS A 162 -9.32 18.47 13.95
CA CYS A 162 -8.87 19.27 15.09
C CYS A 162 -9.90 20.33 15.50
N GLY A 163 -10.08 20.52 16.80
CA GLY A 163 -11.01 21.53 17.34
C GLY A 163 -12.49 21.24 17.06
N SER A 164 -12.84 20.01 16.71
CA SER A 164 -14.22 19.61 16.42
C SER A 164 -14.55 18.21 16.95
N ASN A 165 -15.84 17.89 17.02
CA ASN A 165 -16.35 16.55 17.33
C ASN A 165 -16.50 15.65 16.08
N LYS A 166 -16.03 16.09 14.91
CA LYS A 166 -16.16 15.32 13.68
C LYS A 166 -15.10 14.21 13.66
N THR A 167 -15.56 12.98 13.74
CA THR A 167 -14.72 11.78 13.89
C THR A 167 -14.85 10.85 12.69
N SER A 168 -13.80 10.07 12.45
CA SER A 168 -13.82 8.95 11.50
C SER A 168 -14.66 7.79 12.06
N PRO A 169 -15.00 6.80 11.23
CA PRO A 169 -15.37 5.48 11.74
C PRO A 169 -14.34 4.96 12.75
N LEU A 170 -14.81 4.19 13.72
CA LEU A 170 -13.95 3.56 14.73
C LEU A 170 -13.23 2.36 14.10
N GLY A 171 -11.91 2.46 13.95
CA GLY A 171 -11.08 1.38 13.47
C GLY A 171 -10.63 0.43 14.57
N ARG A 172 -10.26 -0.79 14.19
CA ARG A 172 -9.66 -1.80 15.04
C ARG A 172 -8.39 -2.33 14.37
N THR A 173 -7.38 -2.60 15.18
CA THR A 173 -6.09 -3.11 14.72
C THR A 173 -5.49 -4.07 15.75
N LYS A 174 -4.38 -4.72 15.40
CA LYS A 174 -3.64 -5.62 16.29
C LYS A 174 -2.14 -5.53 15.98
N THR A 175 -1.30 -5.39 17.02
CA THR A 175 0.17 -5.46 16.88
C THR A 175 0.62 -6.90 16.62
N ALA A 176 1.80 -7.07 16.03
CA ALA A 176 2.42 -8.38 15.89
C ALA A 176 2.85 -8.94 17.27
N PRO A 177 3.01 -10.26 17.45
CA PRO A 177 3.75 -10.78 18.58
C PRO A 177 5.20 -10.29 18.58
N ASP A 178 5.83 -10.27 19.76
CA ASP A 178 7.28 -10.09 19.82
C ASP A 178 7.97 -11.26 19.12
N ALA A 179 9.12 -11.02 18.47
CA ALA A 179 9.83 -12.06 17.73
C ALA A 179 10.24 -13.27 18.60
N ASN A 180 10.25 -13.17 19.93
CA ASN A 180 10.59 -14.28 20.82
C ASN A 180 9.37 -14.89 21.53
N ASP A 181 8.15 -14.51 21.17
CA ASP A 181 6.93 -15.06 21.78
C ASP A 181 6.58 -16.44 21.20
N TYR A 182 6.55 -17.46 22.06
CA TYR A 182 6.27 -18.86 21.71
C TYR A 182 4.79 -19.26 21.78
N THR A 183 3.91 -18.35 22.23
CA THR A 183 2.51 -18.68 22.58
C THR A 183 1.48 -18.19 21.56
N ALA A 184 1.91 -17.54 20.49
CA ALA A 184 1.01 -16.93 19.53
C ALA A 184 0.29 -17.96 18.65
N GLU A 185 -1.04 -18.01 18.74
CA GLU A 185 -1.92 -18.57 17.71
C GLU A 185 -2.38 -17.43 16.79
N VAL A 186 -2.19 -17.58 15.47
CA VAL A 186 -2.40 -16.49 14.52
C VAL A 186 -3.32 -16.92 13.38
N GLY A 187 -4.42 -16.18 13.20
CA GLY A 187 -5.31 -16.32 12.05
C GLY A 187 -4.93 -15.39 10.91
N LEU A 188 -4.81 -15.92 9.69
CA LEU A 188 -4.51 -15.15 8.48
C LEU A 188 -5.66 -15.26 7.48
N ALA A 189 -6.03 -14.15 6.85
CA ALA A 189 -6.79 -14.15 5.60
C ALA A 189 -5.86 -13.75 4.46
N VAL A 190 -5.86 -14.50 3.36
CA VAL A 190 -4.97 -14.27 2.20
C VAL A 190 -5.82 -14.02 0.96
N TYR A 191 -5.52 -12.94 0.24
CA TYR A 191 -6.26 -12.52 -0.95
C TYR A 191 -5.32 -12.03 -2.06
N SER A 192 -5.84 -12.03 -3.29
CA SER A 192 -5.32 -11.33 -4.46
C SER A 192 -6.48 -11.08 -5.43
N CYS A 193 -6.21 -10.39 -6.54
CA CYS A 193 -7.08 -10.33 -7.73
C CYS A 193 -8.52 -9.90 -7.42
N SER A 194 -8.66 -8.64 -6.99
CA SER A 194 -9.95 -8.07 -6.55
C SER A 194 -10.58 -7.18 -7.61
N ASN A 195 -10.83 -7.69 -8.83
CA ASN A 195 -11.37 -6.86 -9.90
C ASN A 195 -12.79 -6.33 -9.58
N PHE A 196 -12.92 -5.01 -9.46
CA PHE A 196 -14.16 -4.33 -9.02
C PHE A 196 -15.36 -4.63 -9.93
N PRO A 197 -15.27 -4.51 -11.27
CA PRO A 197 -16.35 -4.90 -12.18
C PRO A 197 -16.73 -6.38 -12.20
N PHE A 198 -15.94 -7.31 -11.65
CA PHE A 198 -16.23 -8.76 -11.72
C PHE A 198 -17.22 -9.23 -10.65
N GLY A 199 -17.40 -8.46 -9.57
CA GLY A 199 -18.34 -8.82 -8.51
C GLY A 199 -18.15 -8.06 -7.21
N PHE A 200 -19.02 -8.36 -6.26
CA PHE A 200 -18.96 -7.80 -4.90
C PHE A 200 -17.87 -8.49 -4.08
N PHE A 201 -17.15 -7.73 -3.24
CA PHE A 201 -16.04 -8.28 -2.48
C PHE A 201 -16.46 -8.99 -1.19
N ASN A 202 -17.47 -9.87 -1.29
CA ASN A 202 -18.04 -10.65 -0.19
C ASN A 202 -16.97 -11.45 0.59
N ALA A 203 -15.89 -11.83 -0.08
CA ALA A 203 -14.75 -12.52 0.52
C ALA A 203 -14.12 -11.71 1.66
N TYR A 204 -13.95 -10.39 1.49
CA TYR A 204 -13.38 -9.52 2.53
C TYR A 204 -14.25 -9.41 3.77
N GLY A 205 -15.57 -9.39 3.61
CA GLY A 205 -16.48 -9.27 4.75
C GLY A 205 -16.63 -10.56 5.55
N ASN A 206 -16.29 -11.73 4.98
CA ASN A 206 -16.49 -13.02 5.66
C ASN A 206 -15.67 -13.15 6.95
N PRO A 207 -14.35 -12.87 6.97
CA PRO A 207 -13.60 -12.86 8.22
C PRO A 207 -14.11 -11.80 9.20
N VAL A 208 -14.50 -10.62 8.71
CA VAL A 208 -15.03 -9.53 9.56
C VAL A 208 -16.27 -10.00 10.31
N ARG A 209 -17.22 -10.63 9.61
CA ARG A 209 -18.46 -11.16 10.20
C ARG A 209 -18.20 -12.28 11.22
N LYS A 210 -17.12 -13.05 11.05
CA LYS A 210 -16.75 -14.17 11.94
C LYS A 210 -15.79 -13.77 13.07
N ASP A 211 -15.23 -12.56 13.01
CA ASP A 211 -14.10 -12.11 13.82
C ASP A 211 -12.94 -13.12 13.90
N SER A 212 -12.57 -13.76 12.78
CA SER A 212 -11.82 -15.02 12.79
C SER A 212 -10.33 -14.92 12.43
N VAL A 213 -9.80 -13.74 12.18
CA VAL A 213 -8.39 -13.53 11.78
C VAL A 213 -7.74 -12.40 12.55
N ASP A 214 -6.42 -12.38 12.56
CA ASP A 214 -5.60 -11.33 13.16
C ASP A 214 -5.05 -10.37 12.11
N TYR A 215 -4.63 -10.90 10.96
CA TYR A 215 -3.96 -10.16 9.90
C TYR A 215 -4.56 -10.52 8.53
N VAL A 216 -4.60 -9.54 7.64
CA VAL A 216 -4.94 -9.73 6.22
C VAL A 216 -3.67 -9.60 5.39
N ILE A 217 -3.40 -10.59 4.56
CA ILE A 217 -2.32 -10.58 3.56
C ILE A 217 -2.98 -10.36 2.19
N HIS A 218 -2.45 -9.41 1.42
CA HIS A 218 -2.89 -9.17 0.05
C HIS A 218 -1.68 -9.32 -0.88
N LEU A 219 -1.76 -10.21 -1.86
CA LEU A 219 -0.63 -10.62 -2.69
C LEU A 219 -0.53 -9.87 -4.03
N GLY A 220 -1.44 -8.95 -4.30
CA GLY A 220 -1.43 -8.08 -5.48
C GLY A 220 -2.77 -8.06 -6.20
N ASP A 221 -2.89 -7.20 -7.20
CA ASP A 221 -4.13 -6.91 -7.93
C ASP A 221 -5.25 -6.41 -7.01
N TYR A 222 -4.88 -5.48 -6.12
CA TYR A 222 -5.81 -4.75 -5.27
C TYR A 222 -6.69 -3.81 -6.12
N ILE A 223 -6.14 -3.29 -7.22
CA ILE A 223 -6.87 -2.61 -8.29
C ILE A 223 -6.56 -3.26 -9.64
N TYR A 224 -7.40 -2.94 -10.63
CA TYR A 224 -7.12 -3.13 -12.06
C TYR A 224 -7.15 -1.78 -12.75
N GLU A 225 -6.40 -1.61 -13.84
CA GLU A 225 -6.18 -0.37 -14.58
C GLU A 225 -7.25 -0.05 -15.64
N TYR A 226 -8.01 -1.06 -16.04
CA TYR A 226 -8.94 -1.07 -17.17
C TYR A 226 -10.16 -0.15 -17.02
N ALA A 227 -10.87 0.15 -18.11
CA ALA A 227 -12.06 1.00 -18.11
C ALA A 227 -13.28 0.32 -17.45
N GLY A 228 -13.34 -1.02 -17.47
CA GLY A 228 -14.45 -1.80 -16.92
C GLY A 228 -15.75 -1.71 -17.72
N ASP A 229 -15.63 -1.33 -19.00
CA ASP A 229 -16.70 -1.16 -19.98
C ASP A 229 -16.85 -2.36 -20.93
N GLY A 230 -16.17 -3.46 -20.60
CA GLY A 230 -16.14 -4.70 -21.38
C GLY A 230 -14.74 -5.10 -21.81
N ASP A 231 -13.75 -4.21 -21.66
CA ASP A 231 -12.33 -4.49 -21.90
C ASP A 231 -11.77 -5.61 -21.01
N TYR A 232 -11.93 -5.48 -19.69
CA TYR A 232 -11.65 -6.52 -18.72
C TYR A 232 -12.66 -6.42 -17.58
N GLY A 233 -13.85 -6.98 -17.84
CA GLY A 233 -15.00 -6.97 -16.94
C GLY A 233 -16.05 -5.95 -17.34
N TYR A 234 -17.29 -6.19 -16.90
CA TYR A 234 -18.43 -5.35 -17.26
C TYR A 234 -19.27 -4.98 -16.02
N GLY A 235 -18.90 -3.88 -15.38
CA GLY A 235 -19.45 -3.46 -14.09
C GLY A 235 -20.85 -2.83 -14.16
N TYR A 236 -21.30 -2.39 -15.33
CA TYR A 236 -22.56 -1.66 -15.52
C TYR A 236 -23.78 -2.43 -15.02
N SER A 237 -23.83 -3.74 -15.26
CA SER A 237 -24.95 -4.61 -14.88
C SER A 237 -25.16 -4.71 -13.36
N ILE A 238 -24.13 -4.43 -12.57
CA ILE A 238 -24.12 -4.54 -11.10
C ILE A 238 -23.76 -3.22 -10.42
N ASN A 239 -23.76 -2.11 -11.15
CA ASN A 239 -23.37 -0.78 -10.69
C ASN A 239 -21.99 -0.75 -10.01
N ARG A 240 -21.01 -1.45 -10.61
CA ARG A 240 -19.60 -1.50 -10.16
C ARG A 240 -18.67 -1.04 -11.26
N ILE A 241 -18.89 0.17 -11.75
CA ILE A 241 -18.07 0.78 -12.80
C ILE A 241 -16.83 1.41 -12.15
N PRO A 242 -15.59 1.01 -12.51
CA PRO A 242 -14.39 1.63 -11.98
C PRO A 242 -14.25 3.06 -12.51
N LYS A 243 -13.78 4.01 -11.69
CA LYS A 243 -13.52 5.39 -12.11
C LYS A 243 -12.01 5.68 -12.15
N PRO A 244 -11.57 6.57 -13.05
CA PRO A 244 -12.31 7.02 -14.22
C PRO A 244 -12.59 5.85 -15.19
N GLU A 245 -13.60 5.98 -16.04
CA GLU A 245 -14.01 4.95 -17.03
C GLU A 245 -13.08 4.96 -18.25
N ARG A 246 -11.83 4.62 -18.02
CA ARG A 246 -10.77 4.51 -19.02
C ARG A 246 -9.60 3.72 -18.44
N VAL A 247 -8.66 3.34 -19.29
CA VAL A 247 -7.34 2.89 -18.85
C VAL A 247 -6.65 4.02 -18.09
N ILE A 248 -6.14 3.72 -16.89
CA ILE A 248 -5.53 4.72 -15.99
C ILE A 248 -4.03 4.89 -16.25
N THR A 249 -3.57 6.13 -16.40
CA THR A 249 -2.14 6.42 -16.68
C THR A 249 -1.60 7.58 -15.86
N THR A 250 -2.45 8.50 -15.41
CA THR A 250 -2.06 9.67 -14.62
C THR A 250 -2.21 9.43 -13.12
N LEU A 251 -1.53 10.23 -12.29
CA LEU A 251 -1.65 10.16 -10.84
C LEU A 251 -3.10 10.33 -10.35
N TYR A 252 -3.85 11.26 -10.96
CA TYR A 252 -5.29 11.38 -10.70
C TYR A 252 -6.03 10.09 -10.99
N ASP A 253 -5.78 9.45 -12.13
CA ASP A 253 -6.48 8.23 -12.51
C ASP A 253 -6.23 7.09 -11.50
N TYR A 254 -4.99 6.90 -11.02
CA TYR A 254 -4.68 5.89 -10.00
C TYR A 254 -5.32 6.20 -8.65
N ARG A 255 -5.28 7.47 -8.20
CA ARG A 255 -5.96 7.88 -6.95
C ARG A 255 -7.46 7.60 -7.03
N GLU A 256 -8.07 7.97 -8.14
CA GLU A 256 -9.50 7.79 -8.37
C GLU A 256 -9.87 6.30 -8.50
N ARG A 257 -8.98 5.48 -9.08
CA ARG A 257 -9.17 4.03 -9.13
C ARG A 257 -9.16 3.42 -7.74
N LEU A 258 -8.16 3.75 -6.93
CA LEU A 258 -8.07 3.31 -5.54
C LEU A 258 -9.27 3.79 -4.72
N ALA A 259 -9.70 5.04 -4.92
CA ALA A 259 -10.91 5.61 -4.32
C ALA A 259 -12.15 4.79 -4.68
N THR A 260 -12.32 4.45 -5.96
CA THR A 260 -13.46 3.66 -6.45
C THR A 260 -13.51 2.29 -5.81
N TYR A 261 -12.38 1.57 -5.78
CA TYR A 261 -12.32 0.25 -5.16
C TYR A 261 -12.65 0.33 -3.67
N ARG A 262 -12.20 1.40 -3.01
CA ARG A 262 -12.45 1.72 -1.60
C ARG A 262 -13.90 2.15 -1.29
N THR A 263 -14.81 2.12 -2.28
CA THR A 263 -16.26 2.27 -2.06
C THR A 263 -16.97 0.95 -1.76
N ASP A 264 -16.34 -0.20 -2.00
CA ASP A 264 -16.91 -1.49 -1.63
C ASP A 264 -17.00 -1.63 -0.09
N LEU A 265 -18.19 -1.94 0.41
CA LEU A 265 -18.48 -1.96 1.83
C LEU A 265 -17.77 -3.09 2.58
N ASP A 266 -17.58 -4.26 1.95
CA ASP A 266 -16.90 -5.39 2.59
C ASP A 266 -15.38 -5.18 2.61
N LEU A 267 -14.83 -4.51 1.59
CA LEU A 267 -13.44 -4.05 1.61
C LEU A 267 -13.21 -2.98 2.69
N LEU A 268 -14.11 -2.00 2.78
CA LEU A 268 -14.05 -0.95 3.80
C LEU A 268 -14.12 -1.56 5.21
N ALA A 269 -15.03 -2.51 5.42
CA ALA A 269 -15.19 -3.21 6.68
C ALA A 269 -13.94 -4.01 7.06
N SER A 270 -13.29 -4.68 6.10
CA SER A 270 -12.06 -5.44 6.35
C SER A 270 -10.89 -4.55 6.73
N HIS A 271 -10.69 -3.43 6.03
CA HIS A 271 -9.66 -2.44 6.40
C HIS A 271 -9.93 -1.76 7.74
N GLN A 272 -11.20 -1.51 8.06
CA GLN A 272 -11.57 -0.96 9.37
C GLN A 272 -11.33 -1.95 10.51
N ALA A 273 -11.41 -3.26 10.25
CA ALA A 273 -11.42 -4.30 11.29
C ALA A 273 -10.04 -4.93 11.58
N TYR A 274 -9.15 -4.97 10.60
CA TYR A 274 -7.89 -5.71 10.65
C TYR A 274 -6.69 -4.90 10.13
N PRO A 275 -5.48 -5.14 10.66
CA PRO A 275 -4.24 -4.70 10.03
C PRO A 275 -3.96 -5.51 8.75
N TRP A 276 -3.65 -4.81 7.66
CA TRP A 276 -3.30 -5.39 6.37
C TRP A 276 -1.78 -5.40 6.13
N ILE A 277 -1.29 -6.43 5.46
CA ILE A 277 0.09 -6.60 4.98
C ILE A 277 0.03 -6.81 3.45
N PRO A 278 -0.16 -5.74 2.67
CA PRO A 278 -0.34 -5.86 1.23
C PRO A 278 0.98 -5.73 0.46
N VAL A 279 1.07 -6.39 -0.69
CA VAL A 279 2.07 -6.12 -1.73
C VAL A 279 1.35 -6.00 -3.07
N TRP A 280 1.92 -5.24 -4.00
CA TRP A 280 1.40 -5.13 -5.36
C TRP A 280 1.79 -6.34 -6.22
N ASP A 281 1.06 -6.55 -7.31
CA ASP A 281 1.45 -7.33 -8.47
C ASP A 281 1.59 -6.39 -9.69
N ASP A 282 1.05 -6.77 -10.85
CA ASP A 282 1.16 -6.02 -12.10
C ASP A 282 0.03 -4.99 -12.24
N HIS A 283 -1.22 -5.37 -11.96
CA HIS A 283 -2.39 -4.51 -12.18
C HIS A 283 -2.48 -3.27 -11.27
N GLU A 284 -1.65 -3.16 -10.24
CA GLU A 284 -1.42 -1.86 -9.57
C GLU A 284 -0.80 -0.81 -10.50
N VAL A 285 -0.16 -1.22 -11.60
CA VAL A 285 0.42 -0.38 -12.65
C VAL A 285 -0.24 -0.67 -14.01
N SER A 286 -0.04 -1.88 -14.52
CA SER A 286 -0.53 -2.33 -15.82
C SER A 286 -0.30 -3.83 -15.94
N ASP A 287 -1.18 -4.51 -16.64
CA ASP A 287 -1.09 -5.92 -16.95
C ASP A 287 0.29 -6.38 -17.44
N ASN A 288 0.76 -7.50 -16.88
CA ASN A 288 2.07 -8.11 -17.13
C ASN A 288 3.27 -7.15 -17.09
N THR A 289 3.24 -6.16 -16.17
CA THR A 289 4.37 -5.25 -15.99
C THR A 289 5.64 -5.98 -15.53
N TYR A 290 6.78 -5.59 -16.09
CA TYR A 290 8.13 -5.94 -15.68
C TYR A 290 8.98 -4.66 -15.59
N ARG A 291 10.29 -4.75 -15.30
CA ARG A 291 11.15 -3.57 -15.08
C ARG A 291 11.05 -2.51 -16.19
N ASP A 292 11.03 -2.91 -17.44
CA ASP A 292 11.15 -2.01 -18.58
C ASP A 292 9.87 -1.92 -19.45
N GLY A 293 8.70 -2.38 -18.98
CA GLY A 293 7.47 -2.31 -19.78
C GLY A 293 6.30 -3.09 -19.21
N ALA A 294 5.22 -3.18 -19.99
CA ALA A 294 3.98 -3.92 -19.70
C ALA A 294 3.39 -4.48 -21.00
N SER A 295 2.28 -5.22 -20.95
CA SER A 295 1.66 -5.85 -22.13
C SER A 295 1.32 -4.84 -23.22
N GLU A 296 0.64 -3.75 -22.84
CA GLU A 296 0.21 -2.68 -23.75
C GLU A 296 1.20 -1.51 -23.86
N LEU A 297 2.23 -1.47 -23.01
CA LEU A 297 3.27 -0.43 -22.99
C LEU A 297 4.67 -1.05 -23.05
N ASN A 298 5.10 -1.43 -24.26
CA ASN A 298 6.34 -2.18 -24.52
C ASN A 298 7.54 -1.30 -24.95
N ASN A 299 7.57 -0.03 -24.50
CA ASN A 299 8.65 0.92 -24.78
C ASN A 299 8.91 1.21 -26.27
N THR A 300 7.90 1.05 -27.13
CA THR A 300 7.94 1.53 -28.52
C THR A 300 7.20 2.86 -28.67
N GLU A 301 7.51 3.64 -29.71
CA GLU A 301 6.78 4.87 -30.02
C GLU A 301 5.28 4.58 -30.24
N ALA A 302 4.96 3.48 -30.91
CA ALA A 302 3.59 3.06 -31.14
C ALA A 302 2.85 2.75 -29.83
N SER A 303 3.45 1.97 -28.93
CA SER A 303 2.84 1.66 -27.62
C SER A 303 2.69 2.90 -26.75
N PHE A 304 3.63 3.85 -26.83
CA PHE A 304 3.54 5.10 -26.10
C PHE A 304 2.36 5.94 -26.58
N VAL A 305 2.15 6.02 -27.89
CA VAL A 305 1.02 6.76 -28.49
C VAL A 305 -0.32 6.09 -28.15
N SER A 306 -0.39 4.75 -28.15
CA SER A 306 -1.63 4.03 -27.84
C SER A 306 -1.99 4.06 -26.35
N ASP A 307 -1.00 3.95 -25.45
CA ASP A 307 -1.18 3.87 -24.00
C ASP A 307 -1.20 5.27 -23.34
N GLY A 308 -1.85 6.22 -23.98
CA GLY A 308 -2.14 7.55 -23.41
C GLY A 308 -0.98 8.55 -23.37
N GLY A 309 0.16 8.25 -24.01
CA GLY A 309 1.27 9.20 -24.14
C GLY A 309 2.08 9.43 -22.85
N VAL A 310 2.06 8.45 -21.94
CA VAL A 310 2.83 8.46 -20.69
C VAL A 310 3.92 7.38 -20.79
N SER A 311 5.17 7.71 -20.41
CA SER A 311 6.26 6.73 -20.45
C SER A 311 6.09 5.66 -19.38
N VAL A 312 6.73 4.49 -19.55
CA VAL A 312 6.72 3.40 -18.56
C VAL A 312 7.08 3.91 -17.16
N ASP A 313 8.18 4.65 -17.06
CA ASP A 313 8.66 5.21 -15.79
C ASP A 313 7.62 6.17 -15.18
N GLN A 314 7.01 7.03 -15.99
CA GLN A 314 6.03 8.01 -15.51
C GLN A 314 4.70 7.36 -15.10
N ARG A 315 4.30 6.25 -15.74
CA ARG A 315 3.11 5.49 -15.34
C ARG A 315 3.36 4.75 -14.02
N LYS A 316 4.48 4.03 -13.90
CA LYS A 316 4.91 3.37 -12.65
C LYS A 316 4.99 4.34 -11.49
N MET A 317 5.53 5.51 -11.75
CA MET A 317 5.58 6.65 -10.84
C MET A 317 4.23 7.04 -10.25
N ASN A 318 3.26 7.25 -11.14
CA ASN A 318 1.91 7.66 -10.77
C ASN A 318 1.23 6.58 -9.93
N ALA A 319 1.36 5.32 -10.34
CA ALA A 319 0.85 4.15 -9.64
C ALA A 319 1.45 4.00 -8.23
N VAL A 320 2.78 3.98 -8.13
CA VAL A 320 3.51 3.78 -6.87
C VAL A 320 3.20 4.89 -5.88
N ARG A 321 3.20 6.15 -6.34
CA ARG A 321 2.80 7.28 -5.47
C ARG A 321 1.37 7.11 -4.97
N ALA A 322 0.40 6.83 -5.83
CA ALA A 322 -0.98 6.64 -5.41
C ALA A 322 -1.12 5.47 -4.43
N TYR A 323 -0.43 4.35 -4.67
CA TYR A 323 -0.43 3.18 -3.80
C TYR A 323 0.13 3.51 -2.41
N PHE A 324 1.26 4.22 -2.33
CA PHE A 324 1.81 4.69 -1.05
C PHE A 324 0.92 5.72 -0.36
N GLU A 325 0.17 6.55 -1.08
CA GLU A 325 -0.76 7.50 -0.46
C GLU A 325 -1.97 6.78 0.15
N TRP A 326 -2.49 5.74 -0.51
CA TRP A 326 -3.78 5.10 -0.21
C TRP A 326 -3.71 3.80 0.61
N MET A 327 -2.57 3.10 0.62
CA MET A 327 -2.44 1.82 1.33
C MET A 327 -1.81 1.98 2.72
N PRO A 328 -2.22 1.21 3.74
CA PRO A 328 -1.72 1.35 5.11
C PRO A 328 -0.34 0.67 5.32
N ILE A 329 0.61 0.93 4.43
CA ILE A 329 1.97 0.37 4.44
C ILE A 329 3.01 1.35 4.95
N ARG A 330 4.09 0.84 5.52
CA ARG A 330 5.32 1.57 5.83
C ARG A 330 6.06 1.92 4.55
N GLN A 331 6.74 3.06 4.58
CA GLN A 331 7.87 3.31 3.70
C GLN A 331 9.07 2.56 4.30
N VAL A 332 9.73 1.73 3.50
CA VAL A 332 10.84 0.87 3.97
C VAL A 332 12.16 1.59 3.74
N GLU A 333 12.62 1.64 2.49
CA GLU A 333 13.85 2.33 2.07
C GLU A 333 13.65 2.69 0.58
N MET A 334 13.15 3.88 0.28
CA MET A 334 12.76 4.18 -1.11
C MET A 334 13.80 5.01 -1.89
N ASP A 335 15.06 5.02 -1.47
CA ASP A 335 16.15 5.27 -2.41
C ASP A 335 16.34 4.08 -3.36
N ASP A 336 15.82 2.95 -2.91
CA ASP A 336 15.38 1.83 -3.69
C ASP A 336 13.94 2.10 -4.17
N ASN A 337 13.76 3.00 -5.15
CA ASN A 337 12.51 3.73 -5.46
C ASN A 337 11.21 2.91 -5.66
N LEU A 338 11.30 1.58 -5.74
CA LEU A 338 10.19 0.63 -5.89
C LEU A 338 10.15 -0.39 -4.74
N ARG A 339 10.83 -0.13 -3.63
CA ARG A 339 10.92 -1.12 -2.55
C ARG A 339 9.64 -1.20 -1.74
N ILE A 340 8.91 -2.28 -1.95
CA ILE A 340 7.75 -2.68 -1.15
C ILE A 340 8.01 -3.94 -0.30
N TRP A 341 9.01 -4.75 -0.65
CA TRP A 341 9.28 -6.01 0.05
C TRP A 341 9.83 -5.76 1.45
N ARG A 342 9.35 -6.59 2.37
CA ARG A 342 9.56 -6.45 3.82
C ARG A 342 9.24 -7.77 4.53
N SER A 343 9.70 -7.88 5.77
CA SER A 343 9.52 -9.08 6.57
C SER A 343 8.85 -8.77 7.91
N PHE A 344 8.10 -9.73 8.43
CA PHE A 344 7.41 -9.65 9.72
C PHE A 344 7.71 -10.90 10.54
N SER A 345 8.32 -10.72 11.71
CA SER A 345 8.53 -11.79 12.67
C SER A 345 7.30 -11.95 13.55
N ILE A 346 6.52 -13.00 13.29
CA ILE A 346 5.27 -13.29 14.00
C ILE A 346 5.56 -14.34 15.07
N GLY A 347 6.00 -13.86 16.24
CA GLY A 347 6.43 -14.76 17.30
C GLY A 347 7.65 -15.58 16.90
N SER A 348 7.87 -16.68 17.62
CA SER A 348 8.71 -17.78 17.16
C SER A 348 7.97 -18.68 16.15
N LEU A 349 6.70 -18.39 15.82
CA LEU A 349 5.87 -19.26 14.98
C LEU A 349 6.30 -19.16 13.52
N PHE A 350 6.28 -17.97 12.92
CA PHE A 350 6.70 -17.81 11.54
C PHE A 350 7.31 -16.43 11.24
N ASP A 351 8.18 -16.39 10.24
CA ASP A 351 8.50 -15.16 9.52
C ASP A 351 7.68 -15.09 8.23
N LEU A 352 6.97 -13.97 8.02
CA LEU A 352 6.34 -13.66 6.74
C LEU A 352 7.27 -12.76 5.94
N VAL A 353 7.75 -13.25 4.81
CA VAL A 353 8.65 -12.53 3.91
C VAL A 353 7.88 -12.17 2.64
N MET A 354 7.50 -10.90 2.52
CA MET A 354 6.74 -10.37 1.40
C MET A 354 7.70 -9.92 0.29
N LEU A 355 7.55 -10.46 -0.92
CA LEU A 355 8.39 -10.21 -2.09
C LEU A 355 7.69 -9.27 -3.09
N ASP A 356 8.47 -8.74 -4.02
CA ASP A 356 8.03 -8.03 -5.23
C ASP A 356 8.60 -8.80 -6.42
N THR A 357 7.75 -9.38 -7.24
CA THR A 357 8.18 -10.15 -8.43
C THR A 357 7.73 -9.50 -9.73
N ARG A 358 7.51 -8.18 -9.75
CA ARG A 358 7.07 -7.43 -10.93
C ARG A 358 7.88 -6.17 -11.16
N GLN A 359 7.73 -5.20 -10.25
CA GLN A 359 8.01 -3.80 -10.57
C GLN A 359 9.50 -3.51 -10.47
N TYR A 360 10.15 -4.13 -9.50
CA TYR A 360 11.50 -3.78 -9.09
C TYR A 360 12.57 -4.10 -10.15
N ASP A 361 12.77 -5.38 -10.49
CA ASP A 361 13.85 -5.79 -11.39
C ASP A 361 13.49 -7.05 -12.20
N ARG A 362 12.19 -7.35 -12.36
CA ARG A 362 11.74 -8.47 -13.17
C ARG A 362 12.19 -8.27 -14.62
N SER A 363 12.84 -9.28 -15.18
CA SER A 363 13.15 -9.35 -16.60
C SER A 363 11.88 -9.35 -17.45
N ILE A 364 12.02 -9.08 -18.75
CA ILE A 364 10.90 -9.19 -19.71
C ILE A 364 10.13 -10.49 -19.45
N THR A 365 8.80 -10.39 -19.36
CA THR A 365 7.87 -11.50 -19.10
C THR A 365 7.06 -11.79 -20.37
N ASP A 366 6.15 -12.77 -20.32
CA ASP A 366 5.16 -12.97 -21.37
C ASP A 366 4.21 -11.77 -21.44
N LEU A 367 4.13 -11.15 -22.63
CA LEU A 367 3.32 -9.99 -22.99
C LEU A 367 2.30 -10.38 -24.07
N TYR A 368 1.97 -11.66 -24.19
CA TYR A 368 1.09 -12.30 -25.17
C TYR A 368 1.65 -12.38 -26.60
N TRP A 369 2.41 -11.39 -27.05
CA TRP A 369 2.99 -11.36 -28.40
C TRP A 369 4.42 -11.93 -28.47
N ASN A 370 5.07 -12.13 -27.32
CA ASN A 370 6.46 -12.62 -27.21
C ASN A 370 6.56 -13.98 -26.51
N THR A 371 5.46 -14.73 -26.36
CA THR A 371 5.43 -16.02 -25.64
C THR A 371 6.54 -16.97 -26.08
N ASP A 372 6.70 -17.19 -27.39
CA ASP A 372 7.76 -18.09 -27.92
C ASP A 372 9.16 -17.59 -27.57
N TYR A 373 9.39 -16.28 -27.63
CA TYR A 373 10.66 -15.68 -27.23
C TYR A 373 10.94 -15.90 -25.74
N VAL A 374 9.95 -15.61 -24.88
CA VAL A 374 10.06 -15.80 -23.42
C VAL A 374 10.31 -17.26 -23.07
N HIS A 375 9.69 -18.19 -23.80
CA HIS A 375 9.95 -19.62 -23.68
C HIS A 375 11.39 -19.96 -24.05
N ASP A 376 11.92 -19.46 -25.17
CA ASP A 376 13.29 -19.71 -25.62
C ASP A 376 14.34 -19.19 -24.62
N ILE A 377 14.10 -18.02 -24.02
CA ILE A 377 14.99 -17.43 -23.02
C ILE A 377 14.66 -17.83 -21.57
N SER A 378 13.66 -18.67 -21.32
CA SER A 378 13.22 -19.06 -19.96
C SER A 378 14.35 -19.61 -19.09
N ASN A 379 15.30 -20.32 -19.70
CA ASN A 379 16.45 -20.90 -19.02
C ASN A 379 17.72 -20.01 -19.02
N ASP A 380 17.67 -18.79 -19.55
CA ASP A 380 18.82 -17.87 -19.62
C ASP A 380 19.26 -17.38 -18.23
N ALA A 381 20.52 -17.63 -17.86
CA ALA A 381 21.09 -17.29 -16.54
C ALA A 381 21.06 -15.79 -16.19
N GLY A 382 20.94 -14.90 -17.19
CA GLY A 382 20.84 -13.45 -16.99
C GLY A 382 19.45 -12.96 -16.58
N ARG A 383 18.41 -13.82 -16.63
CA ARG A 383 17.06 -13.44 -16.21
C ARG A 383 16.89 -13.52 -14.70
N SER A 384 16.16 -12.55 -14.15
CA SER A 384 15.79 -12.49 -12.75
C SER A 384 14.33 -12.03 -12.58
N MET A 385 13.71 -12.52 -11.50
CA MET A 385 12.37 -12.12 -11.05
C MET A 385 12.40 -10.97 -10.03
N MET A 386 13.46 -10.92 -9.22
CA MET A 386 13.58 -10.07 -8.02
C MET A 386 14.76 -9.10 -8.12
N GLY A 387 15.72 -9.36 -8.98
CA GLY A 387 17.00 -8.66 -9.01
C GLY A 387 17.93 -9.04 -7.87
N SER A 388 19.22 -8.76 -8.06
CA SER A 388 20.27 -9.16 -7.11
C SER A 388 20.10 -8.59 -5.70
N ARG A 389 19.57 -7.37 -5.57
CA ARG A 389 19.40 -6.71 -4.25
C ARG A 389 18.36 -7.41 -3.41
N GLN A 390 17.18 -7.68 -3.98
CA GLN A 390 16.11 -8.37 -3.27
C GLN A 390 16.43 -9.85 -3.08
N GLU A 391 17.08 -10.52 -4.04
CA GLU A 391 17.54 -11.92 -3.88
C GLU A 391 18.48 -12.07 -2.67
N ASN A 392 19.49 -11.19 -2.57
CA ASN A 392 20.42 -11.20 -1.42
C ASN A 392 19.70 -10.87 -0.11
N TRP A 393 18.81 -9.87 -0.11
CA TRP A 393 18.00 -9.55 1.05
C TRP A 393 17.13 -10.73 1.48
N PHE A 394 16.48 -11.41 0.52
CA PHE A 394 15.61 -12.56 0.77
C PHE A 394 16.37 -13.71 1.40
N TYR A 395 17.54 -14.06 0.85
CA TYR A 395 18.42 -15.08 1.44
C TYR A 395 18.84 -14.73 2.87
N ASN A 396 19.16 -13.45 3.12
CA ASN A 396 19.49 -12.97 4.46
C ASN A 396 18.30 -13.08 5.42
N GLN A 397 17.07 -12.78 4.98
CA GLN A 397 15.87 -12.97 5.81
C GLN A 397 15.65 -14.43 6.17
N LEU A 398 15.78 -15.36 5.21
CA LEU A 398 15.64 -16.79 5.47
C LEU A 398 16.71 -17.30 6.45
N THR A 399 17.95 -16.81 6.31
CA THR A 399 19.07 -17.13 7.20
C THR A 399 18.84 -16.60 8.61
N GLN A 400 18.42 -15.34 8.75
CA GLN A 400 18.12 -14.74 10.04
C GLN A 400 16.96 -15.44 10.74
N SER A 401 15.90 -15.77 9.99
CA SER A 401 14.77 -16.57 10.47
C SER A 401 15.23 -17.93 11.00
N ALA A 402 16.14 -18.60 10.29
CA ALA A 402 16.71 -19.86 10.72
C ALA A 402 17.54 -19.76 12.00
N ASN A 403 18.40 -18.75 12.07
CA ASN A 403 19.23 -18.54 13.25
C ASN A 403 18.39 -18.18 14.48
N ARG A 404 17.26 -17.47 14.29
CA ARG A 404 16.30 -17.16 15.35
C ARG A 404 15.52 -18.39 15.83
N GLY A 405 15.42 -19.45 15.01
CA GLY A 405 14.66 -20.65 15.33
C GLY A 405 13.15 -20.50 15.10
N ALA A 406 12.73 -19.64 14.17
CA ALA A 406 11.32 -19.56 13.77
C ALA A 406 10.85 -20.90 13.18
N ALA A 407 9.68 -21.38 13.58
CA ALA A 407 9.19 -22.68 13.15
C ALA A 407 8.88 -22.73 11.64
N TRP A 408 8.34 -21.64 11.08
CA TRP A 408 8.00 -21.54 9.66
C TRP A 408 8.59 -20.29 9.00
N ARG A 409 8.82 -20.38 7.69
CA ARG A 409 9.17 -19.26 6.81
C ARG A 409 8.12 -19.22 5.71
N ILE A 410 7.23 -18.24 5.78
CA ILE A 410 6.14 -18.05 4.82
C ILE A 410 6.56 -16.99 3.82
N ILE A 411 6.49 -17.32 2.53
CA ILE A 411 6.87 -16.41 1.45
C ILE A 411 5.58 -15.87 0.82
N GLY A 412 5.35 -14.57 0.97
CA GLY A 412 4.28 -13.88 0.25
C GLY A 412 4.81 -13.43 -1.11
N SER A 413 4.24 -13.96 -2.19
CA SER A 413 4.60 -13.63 -3.56
C SER A 413 3.36 -13.62 -4.44
N GLN A 414 3.46 -12.86 -5.53
CA GLN A 414 2.43 -12.59 -6.51
C GLN A 414 2.20 -13.78 -7.44
N THR A 415 3.29 -14.41 -7.86
CA THR A 415 3.30 -15.37 -8.96
C THR A 415 3.36 -16.81 -8.47
N VAL A 416 2.88 -17.74 -9.30
CA VAL A 416 2.82 -19.15 -8.96
C VAL A 416 4.21 -19.76 -8.95
N PHE A 417 4.67 -20.20 -7.78
CA PHE A 417 6.00 -20.79 -7.63
C PHE A 417 6.13 -22.20 -8.24
N SER A 418 5.08 -23.01 -8.08
CA SER A 418 5.14 -24.41 -8.48
C SER A 418 5.01 -24.54 -9.99
N ARG A 419 5.70 -25.53 -10.57
CA ARG A 419 5.50 -25.86 -11.99
C ARG A 419 4.09 -26.40 -12.19
N VAL A 420 3.20 -25.57 -12.74
CA VAL A 420 1.85 -25.96 -13.15
C VAL A 420 1.87 -26.22 -14.65
N ASN A 421 1.45 -27.41 -15.06
CA ASN A 421 1.35 -27.75 -16.47
C ASN A 421 -0.05 -27.44 -17.00
N GLU A 422 -0.17 -26.49 -17.91
CA GLU A 422 -1.44 -26.06 -18.51
C GLU A 422 -1.67 -26.64 -19.92
N SER A 423 -0.93 -27.70 -20.29
CA SER A 423 -1.12 -28.39 -21.58
C SER A 423 -2.56 -28.83 -21.82
N ALA A 424 -3.33 -29.10 -20.77
CA ALA A 424 -4.74 -29.46 -20.88
C ALA A 424 -5.64 -28.30 -21.34
N ALA A 425 -5.26 -27.05 -21.06
CA ALA A 425 -6.01 -25.86 -21.45
C ALA A 425 -5.51 -25.27 -22.79
N TYR A 426 -4.20 -25.37 -23.08
CA TYR A 426 -3.57 -24.68 -24.22
C TYR A 426 -2.88 -25.61 -25.23
N GLY A 427 -3.03 -26.93 -25.10
CA GLY A 427 -2.67 -27.94 -26.12
C GLY A 427 -1.19 -28.33 -26.21
N ASN A 428 -0.25 -27.40 -26.01
CA ASN A 428 1.20 -27.66 -25.97
C ASN A 428 1.73 -27.66 -24.53
N THR A 429 2.97 -28.14 -24.28
CA THR A 429 3.65 -28.00 -22.98
C THR A 429 3.83 -26.53 -22.61
N ASN A 430 2.80 -25.96 -21.98
CA ASN A 430 2.70 -24.58 -21.58
C ASN A 430 2.71 -24.55 -20.04
N PRO A 431 3.87 -24.33 -19.39
CA PRO A 431 3.88 -24.06 -17.96
C PRO A 431 3.20 -22.70 -17.70
N LEU A 432 2.35 -22.63 -16.67
CA LEU A 432 1.62 -21.41 -16.30
C LEU A 432 2.54 -20.20 -16.06
N ASP A 433 3.76 -20.44 -15.56
CA ASP A 433 4.78 -19.40 -15.40
C ASP A 433 6.12 -19.91 -15.94
N TYR A 434 6.60 -19.25 -17.00
CA TYR A 434 7.88 -19.54 -17.66
C TYR A 434 9.08 -19.06 -16.83
N ASP A 435 8.88 -18.07 -15.97
CA ASP A 435 9.95 -17.32 -15.32
C ASP A 435 10.35 -17.93 -13.97
N VAL A 436 9.43 -18.66 -13.31
CA VAL A 436 9.66 -19.17 -11.95
C VAL A 436 10.50 -20.46 -11.89
N SER A 437 10.78 -21.07 -13.05
CA SER A 437 11.61 -22.28 -13.15
C SER A 437 13.05 -22.12 -12.63
N LYS A 438 13.49 -20.88 -12.35
CA LYS A 438 14.84 -20.51 -11.88
C LYS A 438 14.99 -20.28 -10.38
N LEU A 439 13.95 -20.39 -9.55
CA LEU A 439 14.11 -20.44 -8.10
C LEU A 439 14.77 -21.75 -7.59
N LYS A 440 15.55 -22.43 -8.44
CA LYS A 440 16.53 -23.48 -8.11
C LYS A 440 17.74 -22.90 -7.36
N TYR A 441 17.51 -22.06 -6.36
CA TYR A 441 18.48 -21.95 -5.30
C TYR A 441 18.51 -23.32 -4.62
N HIS A 442 19.70 -23.85 -4.37
CA HIS A 442 19.89 -24.93 -3.40
C HIS A 442 19.52 -24.37 -2.02
N ILE A 443 18.24 -24.11 -1.79
CA ILE A 443 17.69 -24.00 -0.46
C ILE A 443 17.55 -25.45 -0.04
N PRO A 444 18.37 -25.97 0.89
CA PRO A 444 18.04 -27.22 1.55
C PRO A 444 16.78 -26.95 2.38
N ILE A 445 15.62 -26.98 1.73
CA ILE A 445 14.35 -27.15 2.40
C ILE A 445 14.31 -28.64 2.71
N SER A 446 14.86 -29.03 3.87
CA SER A 446 14.44 -30.29 4.47
C SER A 446 12.96 -30.10 4.83
N LEU A 447 12.08 -30.67 4.03
CA LEU A 447 10.67 -30.87 4.39
C LEU A 447 10.57 -31.73 5.64
#